data_AF-A0A7C1I416-F1
#
_entry.id   AF-A0A7C1I416-F1
#
_cell.length_a   1.000
_cell.length_b   1.000
_cell.length_c   1.000
_cell.angle_alpha   90.00
_cell.angle_beta   90.00
_cell.angle_gamma   90.00
#
_symmetry.space_group_name_H-M   'P 1'
#
loop_
_entity.id
_entity.type
_entity.pdbx_description
1 polymer ?
#
loop_
_entity_poly.entity_id
_entity_poly.type
_entity_poly.pdbx_seq_one_letter_code
_entity_poly.pdbx_strand_id
1 'polypeptide(L)'
;MIIGLGGGKGLSRTLLALKQQGLPFGAVVETTDNGGSTGKLRREHGVPAMGDVRRVIDTVSDSPFAEAMEYRFNDHAVGNLVLLKLMKTHGFSSAVQIYRKAMGLSEPVEPLFNEACDLVAYFNGTEIFGEVQVDSTPGRINSLKLHPVLEPNPKAVELVETADAVVVGPGSLFTSILPHFLVPEIRKAVSKVPRKIFILNIVNDVTPVQGFTSRDYLNTLKNLGGFTPDTVVAHGPSKGLKLDLDDLKVADVVACDGMHDTGKLGGVLCQLLR
;
A
#
# COMPACT_ATOMS: atom_id res chain seq x y z
N MET A 1 12.72 -7.33 11.46
CA MET A 1 12.29 -6.14 10.70
C MET A 1 10.78 -6.16 10.52
N ILE A 2 10.13 -5.00 10.50
CA ILE A 2 8.68 -4.85 10.27
C ILE A 2 8.44 -4.50 8.81
N ILE A 3 7.63 -5.28 8.09
CA ILE A 3 7.36 -5.04 6.67
C ILE A 3 5.98 -4.43 6.47
N GLY A 4 5.96 -3.21 5.91
CA GLY A 4 4.74 -2.55 5.48
C GLY A 4 4.26 -3.08 4.12
N LEU A 5 2.98 -3.42 4.00
CA LEU A 5 2.32 -3.77 2.74
C LEU A 5 1.21 -2.74 2.45
N GLY A 6 1.17 -2.20 1.24
CA GLY A 6 0.15 -1.22 0.86
C GLY A 6 0.58 -0.33 -0.31
N GLY A 7 -0.04 0.84 -0.36
CA GLY A 7 0.23 1.86 -1.38
C GLY A 7 0.07 3.26 -0.82
N GLY A 8 0.52 4.22 -1.62
CA GLY A 8 0.22 5.63 -1.51
C GLY A 8 0.50 6.25 -0.15
N LYS A 9 -0.34 7.23 0.18
CA LYS A 9 -0.13 8.07 1.38
C LYS A 9 -0.35 7.29 2.67
N GLY A 10 -1.22 6.28 2.67
CA GLY A 10 -1.54 5.49 3.87
C GLY A 10 -0.33 4.71 4.35
N LEU A 11 0.27 3.91 3.46
CA LEU A 11 1.49 3.18 3.76
C LEU A 11 2.65 4.12 4.16
N SER A 12 2.84 5.23 3.42
CA SER A 12 3.88 6.22 3.75
C SER A 12 3.78 6.72 5.21
N ARG A 13 2.56 6.95 5.72
CA ARG A 13 2.35 7.39 7.11
C ARG A 13 2.62 6.29 8.12
N THR A 14 2.25 5.04 7.83
CA THR A 14 2.62 3.89 8.66
C THR A 14 4.13 3.75 8.78
N LEU A 15 4.86 3.83 7.67
CA LEU A 15 6.31 3.71 7.68
C LEU A 15 6.99 4.88 8.39
N LEU A 16 6.47 6.10 8.22
CA LEU A 16 6.95 7.27 8.96
C LEU A 16 6.68 7.12 10.47
N ALA A 17 5.53 6.55 10.86
CA ALA A 17 5.22 6.25 12.25
C ALA A 17 6.21 5.23 12.86
N LEU A 18 6.57 4.18 12.13
CA LEU A 18 7.59 3.21 12.55
C LEU A 18 8.96 3.89 12.69
N LYS A 19 9.36 4.70 11.70
CA LYS A 19 10.62 5.45 11.70
C LYS A 19 10.73 6.37 12.92
N GLN A 20 9.68 7.14 13.22
CA GLN A 20 9.64 8.07 14.36
C GLN A 20 9.79 7.36 15.72
N GLN A 21 9.43 6.07 15.79
CA GLN A 21 9.60 5.24 17.00
C GLN A 21 10.94 4.48 17.02
N GLY A 22 11.80 4.67 16.02
CA GLY A 22 13.06 3.94 15.88
C GLY A 22 12.88 2.44 15.63
N LEU A 23 11.75 2.03 15.06
CA LEU A 23 11.48 0.63 14.75
C LEU A 23 12.02 0.27 13.36
N PRO A 24 12.77 -0.83 13.20
CA PRO A 24 13.35 -1.21 11.91
C PRO A 24 12.25 -1.64 10.94
N PHE A 25 12.17 -0.99 9.78
CA PHE A 25 11.12 -1.23 8.81
C PHE A 25 11.65 -1.53 7.40
N GLY A 26 10.78 -2.10 6.59
CA GLY A 26 10.89 -2.20 5.13
C GLY A 26 9.50 -2.13 4.51
N ALA A 27 9.41 -2.10 3.18
CA ALA A 27 8.13 -2.00 2.50
C ALA A 27 8.07 -2.80 1.20
N VAL A 28 6.91 -3.42 0.96
CA VAL A 28 6.49 -3.84 -0.38
C VAL A 28 5.31 -2.96 -0.78
N VAL A 29 5.42 -2.35 -1.96
CA VAL A 29 4.44 -1.38 -2.45
C VAL A 29 3.73 -1.95 -3.66
N GLU A 30 2.40 -1.80 -3.71
CA GLU A 30 1.63 -2.17 -4.90
C GLU A 30 2.08 -1.38 -6.14
N THR A 31 1.80 -1.93 -7.32
CA THR A 31 2.23 -1.35 -8.61
C THR A 31 1.17 -1.46 -9.70
N THR A 32 -0.10 -1.37 -9.31
CA THR A 32 -1.30 -1.50 -10.14
C THR A 32 -1.99 -0.17 -10.48
N ASP A 33 -1.60 0.94 -9.84
CA ASP A 33 -2.13 2.29 -10.09
C ASP A 33 -2.09 2.68 -11.58
N ASN A 34 -3.26 2.96 -12.16
CA ASN A 34 -3.45 3.42 -13.53
C ASN A 34 -4.00 4.85 -13.64
N GLY A 35 -4.01 5.60 -12.53
CA GLY A 35 -4.54 6.95 -12.40
C GLY A 35 -3.50 8.06 -12.53
N GLY A 36 -4.01 9.28 -12.78
CA GLY A 36 -3.22 10.52 -12.77
C GLY A 36 -1.90 10.46 -13.54
N SER A 37 -0.84 10.96 -12.89
CA SER A 37 0.51 11.02 -13.44
C SER A 37 1.08 9.64 -13.77
N THR A 38 0.92 8.70 -12.84
CA THR A 38 1.41 7.32 -12.98
C THR A 38 0.79 6.67 -14.21
N GLY A 39 -0.54 6.66 -14.29
CA GLY A 39 -1.29 6.09 -15.40
C GLY A 39 -0.93 6.67 -16.76
N LYS A 40 -0.68 7.98 -16.83
CA LYS A 40 -0.22 8.63 -18.07
C LYS A 40 1.15 8.10 -18.50
N LEU A 41 2.12 8.05 -17.58
CA LEU A 41 3.45 7.50 -17.87
C LEU A 41 3.41 6.02 -18.24
N ARG A 42 2.56 5.22 -17.58
CA ARG A 42 2.34 3.81 -17.92
C ARG A 42 1.87 3.65 -19.36
N ARG A 43 0.86 4.40 -19.79
CA ARG A 43 0.31 4.34 -21.16
C ARG A 43 1.30 4.83 -22.21
N GLU A 44 2.04 5.89 -21.94
CA GLU A 44 2.96 6.51 -22.90
C GLU A 44 4.29 5.75 -23.04
N HIS A 45 4.67 4.96 -22.03
CA HIS A 45 6.00 4.34 -21.99
C HIS A 45 6.03 2.84 -21.70
N GLY A 46 4.88 2.19 -21.46
CA GLY A 46 4.81 0.75 -21.21
C GLY A 46 5.55 0.32 -19.94
N VAL A 47 5.52 1.15 -18.91
CA VAL A 47 6.20 0.91 -17.62
C VAL A 47 5.19 0.52 -16.52
N PRO A 48 5.61 -0.17 -15.45
CA PRO A 48 4.79 -0.36 -14.26
C PRO A 48 4.52 0.94 -13.50
N ALA A 49 3.53 0.91 -12.61
CA ALA A 49 3.24 2.03 -11.72
C ALA A 49 4.41 2.29 -10.77
N MET A 50 4.89 3.54 -10.74
CA MET A 50 6.01 3.97 -9.88
C MET A 50 5.62 4.98 -8.79
N GLY A 51 4.43 5.58 -8.90
CA GLY A 51 4.07 6.78 -8.14
C GLY A 51 4.07 6.56 -6.63
N ASP A 52 3.57 5.41 -6.20
CA ASP A 52 3.44 5.04 -4.80
C ASP A 52 4.76 4.54 -4.21
N VAL A 53 5.56 3.79 -4.99
CA VAL A 53 6.94 3.43 -4.59
C VAL A 53 7.76 4.69 -4.33
N ARG A 54 7.71 5.65 -5.27
CA ARG A 54 8.35 6.95 -5.12
C ARG A 54 7.85 7.67 -3.87
N ARG A 55 6.52 7.77 -3.69
CA ARG A 55 5.91 8.46 -2.55
C ARG A 55 6.38 7.87 -1.22
N VAL A 56 6.43 6.55 -1.12
CA VAL A 56 6.94 5.85 0.06
C VAL A 56 8.36 6.29 0.36
N ILE A 57 9.26 6.20 -0.63
CA ILE A 57 10.67 6.58 -0.47
C ILE A 57 10.81 8.05 -0.07
N ASP A 58 10.15 8.97 -0.78
CA ASP A 58 10.23 10.41 -0.54
C ASP A 58 9.73 10.75 0.86
N THR A 59 8.64 10.13 1.32
CA THR A 59 8.04 10.44 2.64
C THR A 59 8.92 10.02 3.81
N VAL A 60 9.64 8.90 3.69
CA VAL A 60 10.47 8.38 4.79
C VAL A 60 11.94 8.77 4.65
N SER A 61 12.33 9.46 3.58
CA SER A 61 13.68 9.99 3.39
C SER A 61 13.90 11.26 4.20
N ASP A 62 15.08 11.41 4.81
CA ASP A 62 15.53 12.68 5.41
C ASP A 62 16.33 13.54 4.41
N SER A 63 16.38 13.13 3.13
CA SER A 63 17.13 13.84 2.11
C SER A 63 16.48 15.19 1.80
N PRO A 64 17.25 16.28 1.68
CA PRO A 64 16.70 17.57 1.24
C PRO A 64 16.11 17.51 -0.18
N PHE A 65 16.43 16.47 -0.96
CA PHE A 65 15.84 16.25 -2.28
C PHE A 65 14.40 15.74 -2.23
N ALA A 66 13.89 15.25 -1.10
CA ALA A 66 12.57 14.62 -1.03
C ALA A 66 11.45 15.59 -1.42
N GLU A 67 11.52 16.83 -0.94
CA GLU A 67 10.58 17.88 -1.32
C GLU A 67 10.65 18.20 -2.82
N ALA A 68 11.86 18.26 -3.39
CA ALA A 68 12.05 18.51 -4.81
C ALA A 68 11.49 17.38 -5.70
N MET A 69 11.53 16.13 -5.24
CA MET A 69 10.99 14.98 -5.97
C MET A 69 9.46 14.95 -6.01
N GLU A 70 8.81 15.54 -5.01
CA GLU A 70 7.34 15.72 -4.97
C GLU A 70 6.87 16.91 -5.82
N TYR A 71 7.75 17.85 -6.18
CA TYR A 71 7.41 18.96 -7.07
C TYR A 71 6.88 18.47 -8.42
N ARG A 72 5.89 19.17 -8.98
CA ARG A 72 5.23 18.79 -10.24
C ARG A 72 5.46 19.81 -11.34
N PHE A 73 5.98 19.33 -12.47
CA PHE A 73 5.89 20.05 -13.73
C PHE A 73 4.66 19.55 -14.48
N ASN A 74 3.67 20.42 -14.63
CA ASN A 74 2.33 20.05 -15.09
C ASN A 74 1.77 18.90 -14.22
N ASP A 75 1.43 17.77 -14.84
CA ASP A 75 0.87 16.62 -14.15
C ASP A 75 1.95 15.68 -13.57
N HIS A 76 3.24 15.86 -13.88
CA HIS A 76 4.29 14.91 -13.52
C HIS A 76 5.14 15.36 -12.33
N ALA A 77 5.16 14.53 -11.29
CA ALA A 77 6.13 14.67 -10.21
C ALA A 77 7.55 14.45 -10.76
N VAL A 78 8.51 15.27 -10.34
CA VAL A 78 9.92 15.17 -10.74
C VAL A 78 10.46 13.77 -10.46
N GLY A 79 10.16 13.21 -9.28
CA GLY A 79 10.57 11.86 -8.89
C GLY A 79 10.05 10.77 -9.83
N ASN A 80 8.83 10.92 -10.37
CA ASN A 80 8.29 9.97 -11.35
C ASN A 80 9.09 9.99 -12.66
N LEU A 81 9.52 11.17 -13.12
CA LEU A 81 10.32 11.31 -14.33
C LEU A 81 11.74 10.77 -14.16
N VAL A 82 12.33 10.99 -12.98
CA VAL A 82 13.64 10.40 -12.61
C VAL A 82 13.53 8.87 -12.61
N LEU A 83 12.54 8.31 -11.92
CA LEU A 83 12.32 6.86 -11.89
C LEU A 83 12.05 6.30 -13.27
N LEU A 84 11.23 6.96 -14.10
CA LEU A 84 11.00 6.55 -15.49
C LEU A 84 12.32 6.39 -16.25
N LYS A 85 13.23 7.37 -16.13
CA LYS A 85 14.53 7.30 -16.82
C LYS A 85 15.39 6.16 -16.27
N LEU A 86 15.44 5.98 -14.96
CA LEU A 86 16.18 4.88 -14.34
C LEU A 86 15.62 3.52 -14.75
N MET A 87 14.30 3.36 -14.78
CA MET A 87 13.61 2.12 -15.17
C MET A 87 13.93 1.73 -16.61
N LYS A 88 13.87 2.69 -17.54
CA LYS A 88 14.25 2.47 -18.95
C LYS A 88 15.71 2.05 -19.13
N THR A 89 16.56 2.31 -18.14
CA THR A 89 18.00 2.03 -18.21
C THR A 89 18.39 0.75 -17.46
N HIS A 90 17.73 0.45 -16.34
CA HIS A 90 18.18 -0.59 -15.40
C HIS A 90 17.11 -1.63 -15.03
N GLY A 91 15.87 -1.48 -15.51
CA GLY A 91 14.71 -2.24 -15.02
C GLY A 91 14.17 -1.69 -13.69
N PHE A 92 12.98 -2.12 -13.27
CA PHE A 92 12.25 -1.46 -12.20
C PHE A 92 12.86 -1.63 -10.81
N SER A 93 13.07 -2.87 -10.33
CA SER A 93 13.71 -3.09 -9.02
C SER A 93 15.07 -2.36 -8.89
N SER A 94 15.93 -2.42 -9.92
CA SER A 94 17.21 -1.70 -9.91
C SER A 94 17.03 -0.18 -9.86
N ALA A 95 16.07 0.38 -10.60
CA ALA A 95 15.75 1.79 -10.56
C ALA A 95 15.28 2.25 -9.18
N VAL A 96 14.41 1.47 -8.53
CA VAL A 96 13.96 1.72 -7.15
C VAL A 96 15.15 1.71 -6.20
N GLN A 97 16.07 0.74 -6.33
CA GLN A 97 17.26 0.66 -5.48
C GLN A 97 18.21 1.84 -5.66
N ILE A 98 18.44 2.30 -6.91
CA ILE A 98 19.26 3.48 -7.19
C ILE A 98 18.61 4.72 -6.60
N TYR A 99 17.32 4.92 -6.85
CA TYR A 99 16.56 6.06 -6.36
C TYR A 99 16.57 6.12 -4.83
N ARG A 100 16.22 5.01 -4.18
CA ARG A 100 16.23 4.85 -2.72
C ARG A 100 17.57 5.23 -2.09
N LYS A 101 18.68 4.74 -2.65
CA LYS A 101 20.03 5.06 -2.19
C LYS A 101 20.39 6.53 -2.40
N ALA A 102 20.00 7.12 -3.54
CA ALA A 102 20.19 8.55 -3.80
C ALA A 102 19.40 9.42 -2.82
N MET A 103 18.25 8.93 -2.35
CA MET A 103 17.44 9.53 -1.29
C MET A 103 17.98 9.24 0.12
N GLY A 104 19.15 8.62 0.27
CA GLY A 104 19.77 8.35 1.56
C GLY A 104 19.00 7.36 2.44
N LEU A 105 18.06 6.60 1.87
CA LEU A 105 17.24 5.65 2.61
C LEU A 105 17.93 4.28 2.68
N SER A 106 18.12 3.77 3.89
CA SER A 106 18.81 2.48 4.14
C SER A 106 17.86 1.30 4.15
N GLU A 107 16.62 1.54 4.54
CA GLU A 107 15.51 0.61 4.69
C GLU A 107 15.05 0.11 3.32
N PRO A 108 14.80 -1.20 3.16
CA PRO A 108 14.42 -1.77 1.87
C PRO A 108 13.00 -1.35 1.48
N VAL A 109 12.84 -0.94 0.22
CA VAL A 109 11.54 -0.67 -0.41
C VAL A 109 11.55 -1.40 -1.74
N GLU A 110 10.60 -2.32 -1.94
CA GLU A 110 10.51 -3.14 -3.14
C GLU A 110 9.14 -2.95 -3.82
N PRO A 111 9.09 -2.81 -5.16
CA PRO A 111 7.84 -2.88 -5.89
C PRO A 111 7.28 -4.31 -5.88
N LEU A 112 5.96 -4.47 -5.83
CA LEU A 112 5.29 -5.77 -5.88
C LEU A 112 5.56 -6.49 -7.19
N PHE A 113 5.50 -5.80 -8.33
CA PHE A 113 5.83 -6.33 -9.65
C PHE A 113 6.93 -5.51 -10.33
N ASN A 114 7.73 -6.17 -11.17
CA ASN A 114 8.71 -5.49 -12.04
C ASN A 114 8.11 -5.06 -13.38
N GLU A 115 6.92 -5.56 -13.71
CA GLU A 115 6.22 -5.39 -14.98
C GLU A 115 4.85 -4.76 -14.76
N ALA A 116 4.30 -4.14 -15.81
CA ALA A 116 3.02 -3.45 -15.71
C ALA A 116 1.88 -4.45 -15.52
N CYS A 117 1.07 -4.21 -14.49
CA CYS A 117 -0.10 -5.01 -14.15
C CYS A 117 -1.27 -4.09 -13.82
N ASP A 118 -2.48 -4.52 -14.14
CA ASP A 118 -3.70 -3.82 -13.82
C ASP A 118 -4.62 -4.68 -12.96
N LEU A 119 -5.42 -3.98 -12.15
CA LEU A 119 -6.48 -4.59 -11.37
C LEU A 119 -7.73 -4.77 -12.23
N VAL A 120 -8.36 -5.93 -12.16
CA VAL A 120 -9.62 -6.20 -12.87
C VAL A 120 -10.67 -6.70 -11.88
N ALA A 121 -11.74 -5.95 -11.71
CA ALA A 121 -12.91 -6.38 -10.95
C ALA A 121 -13.98 -6.97 -11.86
N TYR A 122 -14.84 -7.83 -11.33
CA TYR A 122 -16.06 -8.26 -12.01
C TYR A 122 -17.28 -7.73 -11.26
N PHE A 123 -18.11 -6.97 -11.97
CA PHE A 123 -19.30 -6.33 -11.42
C PHE A 123 -20.46 -6.43 -12.40
N ASN A 124 -21.61 -6.94 -11.93
CA ASN A 124 -22.85 -7.08 -12.71
C ASN A 124 -22.69 -7.69 -14.11
N GLY A 125 -21.85 -8.73 -14.25
CA GLY A 125 -21.67 -9.39 -15.53
C GLY A 125 -20.51 -8.85 -16.37
N THR A 126 -19.87 -7.76 -15.97
CA THR A 126 -18.87 -7.02 -16.75
C THR A 126 -17.54 -6.91 -16.03
N GLU A 127 -16.44 -6.98 -16.79
CA GLU A 127 -15.10 -6.69 -16.28
C GLU A 127 -14.86 -5.18 -16.21
N ILE A 128 -14.44 -4.71 -15.04
CA ILE A 128 -14.05 -3.33 -14.77
C ILE A 128 -12.53 -3.30 -14.67
N PHE A 129 -11.89 -2.60 -15.59
CA PHE A 129 -10.44 -2.60 -15.74
C PHE A 129 -9.82 -1.34 -15.14
N GLY A 130 -8.81 -1.54 -14.29
CA GLY A 130 -8.00 -0.48 -13.72
C GLY A 130 -8.49 0.04 -12.38
N GLU A 131 -7.56 0.47 -11.53
CA GLU A 131 -7.81 1.00 -10.19
C GLU A 131 -8.85 2.13 -10.17
N VAL A 132 -8.71 3.13 -11.06
CA VAL A 132 -9.60 4.30 -11.08
C VAL A 132 -11.07 3.88 -11.28
N GLN A 133 -11.31 2.92 -12.17
CA GLN A 133 -12.65 2.41 -12.46
C GLN A 133 -13.15 1.49 -11.35
N VAL A 134 -12.26 0.67 -10.77
CA VAL A 134 -12.58 -0.19 -9.62
C VAL A 134 -13.06 0.66 -8.44
N ASP A 135 -12.33 1.72 -8.07
CA ASP A 135 -12.68 2.61 -6.95
C ASP A 135 -13.94 3.45 -7.18
N SER A 136 -14.36 3.59 -8.44
CA SER A 136 -15.60 4.27 -8.84
C SER A 136 -16.78 3.32 -9.01
N THR A 137 -16.61 2.02 -8.78
CA THR A 137 -17.68 1.03 -8.98
C THR A 137 -18.81 1.26 -7.96
N PRO A 138 -20.08 1.40 -8.40
CA PRO A 138 -21.19 1.86 -7.54
C PRO A 138 -21.71 0.81 -6.55
N GLY A 139 -21.03 -0.32 -6.38
CA GLY A 139 -21.50 -1.41 -5.54
C GLY A 139 -20.38 -2.33 -5.09
N ARG A 140 -20.77 -3.36 -4.33
CA ARG A 140 -19.84 -4.33 -3.77
C ARG A 140 -19.17 -5.13 -4.88
N ILE A 141 -17.84 -5.22 -4.81
CA ILE A 141 -17.03 -6.03 -5.70
C ILE A 141 -16.80 -7.38 -5.04
N ASN A 142 -17.21 -8.45 -5.72
CA ASN A 142 -17.12 -9.81 -5.20
C ASN A 142 -16.06 -10.67 -5.91
N SER A 143 -15.36 -10.10 -6.89
CA SER A 143 -14.31 -10.78 -7.63
C SER A 143 -13.29 -9.77 -8.11
N LEU A 144 -12.02 -10.09 -7.91
CA LEU A 144 -10.88 -9.24 -8.21
C LEU A 144 -9.73 -10.12 -8.70
N LYS A 145 -9.04 -9.70 -9.76
CA LYS A 145 -7.87 -10.40 -10.28
C LYS A 145 -6.84 -9.38 -10.80
N LEU A 146 -5.62 -9.86 -10.98
CA LEU A 146 -4.55 -9.14 -11.65
C LEU A 146 -4.51 -9.53 -13.12
N HIS A 147 -4.26 -8.56 -13.99
CA HIS A 147 -4.08 -8.80 -15.43
C HIS A 147 -2.95 -7.94 -16.01
N PRO A 148 -1.98 -8.53 -16.73
CA PRO A 148 -1.76 -9.98 -16.86
C PRO A 148 -1.44 -10.63 -15.51
N VAL A 149 -1.53 -11.96 -15.45
CA VAL A 149 -1.01 -12.72 -14.30
C VAL A 149 0.52 -12.68 -14.38
N LEU A 150 1.16 -12.20 -13.32
CA LEU A 150 2.59 -11.98 -13.26
C LEU A 150 3.19 -12.69 -12.03
N GLU A 151 4.44 -13.08 -12.16
CA GLU A 151 5.27 -13.44 -11.01
C GLU A 151 5.63 -12.17 -10.22
N PRO A 152 5.54 -12.18 -8.88
CA PRO A 152 5.94 -11.03 -8.09
C PRO A 152 7.45 -10.81 -8.15
N ASN A 153 7.87 -9.59 -7.80
CA ASN A 153 9.28 -9.29 -7.59
C ASN A 153 9.86 -10.24 -6.53
N PRO A 154 10.88 -11.06 -6.85
CA PRO A 154 11.41 -12.04 -5.92
C PRO A 154 11.96 -11.39 -4.65
N LYS A 155 12.51 -10.17 -4.74
CA LYS A 155 12.97 -9.41 -3.57
C LYS A 155 11.83 -8.97 -2.66
N ALA A 156 10.65 -8.71 -3.21
CA ALA A 156 9.47 -8.39 -2.40
C ALA A 156 9.03 -9.62 -1.60
N VAL A 157 9.05 -10.81 -2.20
CA VAL A 157 8.74 -12.06 -1.52
C VAL A 157 9.77 -12.35 -0.42
N GLU A 158 11.07 -12.29 -0.75
CA GLU A 158 12.18 -12.49 0.21
C GLU A 158 12.09 -11.53 1.40
N LEU A 159 11.77 -10.25 1.13
CA LEU A 159 11.62 -9.24 2.16
C LEU A 159 10.49 -9.61 3.14
N VAL A 160 9.36 -10.11 2.64
CA VAL A 160 8.25 -10.56 3.50
C VAL A 160 8.58 -11.84 4.26
N GLU A 161 9.30 -12.79 3.65
CA GLU A 161 9.68 -14.05 4.30
C GLU A 161 10.64 -13.85 5.49
N THR A 162 11.38 -12.74 5.51
CA THR A 162 12.31 -12.39 6.60
C THR A 162 11.69 -11.45 7.64
N ALA A 163 10.38 -11.17 7.55
CA ALA A 163 9.69 -10.26 8.44
C ALA A 163 9.43 -10.86 9.83
N ASP A 164 9.70 -10.08 10.89
CA ASP A 164 9.25 -10.41 12.25
C ASP A 164 7.76 -10.07 12.43
N ALA A 165 7.29 -9.08 11.68
CA ALA A 165 5.91 -8.63 11.65
C ALA A 165 5.58 -8.01 10.29
N VAL A 166 4.32 -8.13 9.88
CA VAL A 166 3.76 -7.45 8.72
C VAL A 166 2.70 -6.46 9.20
N VAL A 167 2.78 -5.23 8.73
CA VAL A 167 1.78 -4.19 8.94
C VAL A 167 1.14 -3.86 7.60
N VAL A 168 -0.16 -4.05 7.50
CA VAL A 168 -0.92 -3.88 6.27
C VAL A 168 -1.70 -2.58 6.34
N GLY A 169 -1.48 -1.71 5.37
CA GLY A 169 -2.19 -0.44 5.24
C GLY A 169 -1.76 0.64 6.23
N PRO A 170 -2.62 1.65 6.45
CA PRO A 170 -3.95 1.80 5.86
C PRO A 170 -3.86 2.10 4.36
N GLY A 171 -4.98 2.01 3.65
CA GLY A 171 -5.07 2.28 2.22
C GLY A 171 -6.37 1.76 1.61
N SER A 172 -6.64 2.13 0.36
CA SER A 172 -7.83 1.68 -0.37
C SER A 172 -7.89 0.16 -0.39
N LEU A 173 -9.00 -0.43 0.06
CA LEU A 173 -9.10 -1.88 0.26
C LEU A 173 -8.84 -2.67 -1.03
N PHE A 174 -9.45 -2.25 -2.13
CA PHE A 174 -9.38 -2.96 -3.41
C PHE A 174 -8.10 -2.68 -4.19
N THR A 175 -7.56 -1.48 -4.07
CA THR A 175 -6.53 -0.95 -4.98
C THR A 175 -5.18 -0.75 -4.30
N SER A 176 -5.12 -0.63 -2.98
CA SER A 176 -3.85 -0.56 -2.22
C SER A 176 -3.56 -1.82 -1.41
N ILE A 177 -4.59 -2.48 -0.86
CA ILE A 177 -4.42 -3.60 0.07
C ILE A 177 -4.52 -4.94 -0.64
N LEU A 178 -5.68 -5.24 -1.24
CA LEU A 178 -5.96 -6.51 -1.90
C LEU A 178 -4.94 -6.92 -2.98
N PRO A 179 -4.31 -6.03 -3.78
CA PRO A 179 -3.37 -6.46 -4.83
C PRO A 179 -2.23 -7.32 -4.29
N HIS A 180 -1.73 -7.04 -3.08
CA HIS A 180 -0.71 -7.87 -2.42
C HIS A 180 -1.19 -9.30 -2.17
N PHE A 181 -2.46 -9.45 -1.82
CA PHE A 181 -3.07 -10.72 -1.43
C PHE A 181 -3.71 -11.47 -2.60
N LEU A 182 -3.78 -10.87 -3.79
CA LEU A 182 -4.05 -11.60 -5.02
C LEU A 182 -2.86 -12.43 -5.49
N VAL A 183 -1.67 -12.19 -4.92
CA VAL A 183 -0.42 -12.90 -5.24
C VAL A 183 -0.21 -14.09 -4.29
N PRO A 184 -0.25 -15.34 -4.79
CA PRO A 184 -0.09 -16.54 -3.95
C PRO A 184 1.21 -16.59 -3.14
N GLU A 185 2.33 -16.14 -3.72
CA GLU A 185 3.66 -16.14 -3.10
C GLU A 185 3.70 -15.18 -1.91
N ILE A 186 3.13 -13.98 -2.05
CA ILE A 186 3.03 -13.02 -0.95
C ILE A 186 2.12 -13.56 0.15
N ARG A 187 0.96 -14.14 -0.18
CA ARG A 187 0.10 -14.78 0.84
C ARG A 187 0.84 -15.87 1.60
N LYS A 188 1.57 -16.73 0.87
CA LYS A 188 2.36 -17.80 1.46
C LYS A 188 3.45 -17.24 2.38
N ALA A 189 4.17 -16.21 1.95
CA ALA A 189 5.17 -15.53 2.78
C ALA A 189 4.55 -14.93 4.04
N VAL A 190 3.50 -14.11 3.89
CA VAL A 190 2.78 -13.48 5.01
C VAL A 190 2.23 -14.52 5.98
N SER A 191 1.72 -15.67 5.51
CA SER A 191 1.15 -16.71 6.38
C SER A 191 2.14 -17.21 7.44
N LYS A 192 3.44 -17.23 7.12
CA LYS A 192 4.53 -17.65 8.01
C LYS A 192 5.00 -16.57 8.98
N VAL A 193 4.60 -15.30 8.75
CA VAL A 193 5.03 -14.18 9.59
C VAL A 193 4.35 -14.27 10.97
N PRO A 194 5.10 -14.10 12.08
CA PRO A 194 4.56 -14.28 13.44
C PRO A 194 3.47 -13.30 13.85
N ARG A 195 3.50 -12.07 13.32
CA ARG A 195 2.56 -11.00 13.69
C ARG A 195 2.03 -10.30 12.46
N LYS A 196 0.71 -10.29 12.26
CA LYS A 196 0.02 -9.66 11.13
C LYS A 196 -0.94 -8.59 11.65
N ILE A 197 -0.58 -7.33 11.45
CA ILE A 197 -1.37 -6.19 11.91
C ILE A 197 -2.04 -5.55 10.69
N PHE A 198 -3.35 -5.33 10.74
CA PHE A 198 -4.06 -4.55 9.74
C PHE A 198 -4.49 -3.21 10.32
N ILE A 199 -4.12 -2.11 9.67
CA ILE A 199 -4.57 -0.77 10.04
C ILE A 199 -5.79 -0.43 9.19
N LEU A 200 -6.94 -0.34 9.86
CA LEU A 200 -8.21 -0.06 9.21
C LEU A 200 -8.28 1.41 8.76
N ASN A 201 -8.93 1.67 7.64
CA ASN A 201 -9.18 3.04 7.21
C ASN A 201 -10.05 3.78 8.23
N ILE A 202 -9.82 5.08 8.39
CA ILE A 202 -10.61 5.94 9.28
C ILE A 202 -12.02 6.10 8.73
N VAL A 203 -12.17 6.22 7.41
CA VAL A 203 -13.45 6.38 6.72
C VAL A 203 -13.53 5.45 5.50
N ASN A 204 -14.75 5.26 5.00
CA ASN A 204 -14.99 4.63 3.69
C ASN A 204 -14.59 5.62 2.59
N ASP A 205 -13.43 5.39 2.00
CA ASP A 205 -12.71 6.32 1.11
C ASP A 205 -13.14 6.24 -0.36
N VAL A 206 -13.63 5.08 -0.80
CA VAL A 206 -14.02 4.82 -2.19
C VAL A 206 -15.44 4.29 -2.31
N THR A 207 -15.98 4.29 -3.54
CA THR A 207 -17.39 3.94 -3.79
C THR A 207 -17.73 2.50 -3.38
N PRO A 208 -16.92 1.47 -3.71
CA PRO A 208 -17.24 0.07 -3.40
C PRO A 208 -17.36 -0.25 -1.91
N VAL A 209 -16.71 0.55 -1.05
CA VAL A 209 -16.70 0.37 0.40
C VAL A 209 -17.70 1.27 1.13
N GLN A 210 -18.53 2.04 0.41
CA GLN A 210 -19.53 2.89 1.06
C GLN A 210 -20.48 2.06 1.91
N GLY A 211 -20.66 2.49 3.16
CA GLY A 211 -21.45 1.78 4.17
C GLY A 211 -20.79 0.52 4.76
N PHE A 212 -19.53 0.21 4.42
CA PHE A 212 -18.82 -0.91 5.04
C PHE A 212 -18.64 -0.70 6.54
N THR A 213 -18.72 -1.80 7.27
CA THR A 213 -18.28 -1.92 8.66
C THR A 213 -16.89 -2.55 8.76
N SER A 214 -16.33 -2.61 9.97
CA SER A 214 -15.06 -3.32 10.20
C SER A 214 -15.12 -4.78 9.77
N ARG A 215 -16.26 -5.45 10.01
CA ARG A 215 -16.52 -6.83 9.58
C ARG A 215 -16.57 -6.97 8.06
N ASP A 216 -17.17 -6.01 7.35
CA ASP A 216 -17.20 -6.03 5.88
C ASP A 216 -15.78 -5.96 5.29
N TYR A 217 -14.90 -5.10 5.85
CA TYR A 217 -13.49 -5.04 5.45
C TYR A 217 -12.77 -6.38 5.64
N LEU A 218 -12.86 -6.96 6.84
CA LEU A 218 -12.18 -8.23 7.14
C LEU A 218 -12.73 -9.41 6.32
N ASN A 219 -14.05 -9.47 6.14
CA ASN A 219 -14.66 -10.50 5.30
C ASN A 219 -14.22 -10.36 3.84
N THR A 220 -14.15 -9.15 3.30
CA THR A 220 -13.69 -8.91 1.93
C THR A 220 -12.22 -9.29 1.77
N LEU A 221 -11.37 -8.90 2.73
CA LEU A 221 -9.95 -9.23 2.75
C LEU A 221 -9.70 -10.75 2.84
N LYS A 222 -10.51 -11.45 3.63
CA LYS A 222 -10.49 -12.91 3.74
C LYS A 222 -11.00 -13.59 2.46
N ASN A 223 -12.13 -13.16 1.93
CA ASN A 223 -12.78 -13.84 0.81
C ASN A 223 -12.06 -13.62 -0.52
N LEU A 224 -11.56 -12.41 -0.77
CA LEU A 224 -10.85 -12.08 -2.01
C LEU A 224 -9.34 -12.27 -1.90
N GLY A 225 -8.76 -11.92 -0.76
CA GLY A 225 -7.32 -11.97 -0.53
C GLY A 225 -6.85 -13.20 0.24
N GLY A 226 -7.72 -14.05 0.78
CA GLY A 226 -7.28 -15.20 1.60
C GLY A 226 -6.41 -14.81 2.80
N PHE A 227 -6.54 -13.58 3.31
CA PHE A 227 -5.75 -13.05 4.41
C PHE A 227 -6.63 -12.72 5.62
N THR A 228 -6.12 -13.00 6.82
CA THR A 228 -6.77 -12.66 8.08
C THR A 228 -5.68 -12.13 9.02
N PRO A 229 -5.78 -10.88 9.49
CA PRO A 229 -4.81 -10.31 10.43
C PRO A 229 -5.00 -10.90 11.83
N ASP A 230 -3.92 -10.91 12.61
CA ASP A 230 -3.95 -11.30 14.03
C ASP A 230 -4.44 -10.13 14.91
N THR A 231 -4.23 -8.91 14.45
CA THR A 231 -4.64 -7.69 15.16
C THR A 231 -5.12 -6.64 14.18
N VAL A 232 -6.23 -5.98 14.50
CA VAL A 232 -6.75 -4.85 13.73
C VAL A 232 -6.66 -3.59 14.56
N VAL A 233 -5.99 -2.56 14.03
CA VAL A 233 -5.93 -1.22 14.62
C VAL A 233 -7.00 -0.36 13.95
N ALA A 234 -7.88 0.24 14.75
CA ALA A 234 -8.97 1.07 14.24
C ALA A 234 -9.10 2.37 15.04
N HIS A 235 -9.48 3.45 14.35
CA HIS A 235 -9.90 4.69 15.00
C HIS A 235 -11.31 4.57 15.59
N GLY A 236 -11.55 5.20 16.74
CA GLY A 236 -12.85 5.20 17.40
C GLY A 236 -13.99 5.76 16.53
N PRO A 237 -15.24 5.31 16.78
CA PRO A 237 -16.37 5.52 15.86
C PRO A 237 -16.92 6.95 15.81
N SER A 238 -16.52 7.86 16.71
CA SER A 238 -17.07 9.23 16.78
C SER A 238 -16.78 10.08 15.53
N LYS A 239 -15.76 9.71 14.75
CA LYS A 239 -15.42 10.31 13.45
C LYS A 239 -15.05 9.26 12.40
N GLY A 240 -15.34 7.98 12.69
CA GLY A 240 -14.77 6.84 11.98
C GLY A 240 -15.81 5.90 11.36
N LEU A 241 -15.30 4.97 10.55
CA LEU A 241 -16.00 3.80 10.04
C LEU A 241 -16.68 3.01 11.17
N LYS A 242 -17.85 2.44 10.89
CA LYS A 242 -18.64 1.70 11.88
C LYS A 242 -17.92 0.43 12.33
N LEU A 243 -17.53 0.40 13.61
CA LEU A 243 -16.90 -0.76 14.23
C LEU A 243 -17.97 -1.72 14.80
N ASP A 244 -17.90 -2.99 14.44
CA ASP A 244 -18.90 -4.03 14.73
C ASP A 244 -18.24 -5.39 15.05
N LEU A 245 -17.04 -5.31 15.65
CA LEU A 245 -16.19 -6.41 16.11
C LEU A 245 -15.66 -6.07 17.50
N ASP A 246 -15.62 -7.07 18.38
CA ASP A 246 -15.25 -6.90 19.80
C ASP A 246 -13.73 -7.01 20.04
N ASP A 247 -12.99 -7.62 19.11
CA ASP A 247 -11.57 -7.95 19.18
C ASP A 247 -10.65 -6.92 18.49
N LEU A 248 -11.16 -5.71 18.23
CA LEU A 248 -10.39 -4.63 17.62
C LEU A 248 -9.53 -3.89 18.65
N LYS A 249 -8.28 -3.57 18.27
CA LYS A 249 -7.47 -2.60 19.01
C LYS A 249 -7.91 -1.19 18.62
N VAL A 250 -8.89 -0.66 19.35
CA VAL A 250 -9.37 0.70 19.18
C VAL A 250 -8.42 1.69 19.84
N ALA A 251 -7.94 2.67 19.09
CA ALA A 251 -7.08 3.75 19.59
C ALA A 251 -7.36 5.06 18.86
N ASP A 252 -7.09 6.20 19.50
CA ASP A 252 -7.05 7.47 18.78
C ASP A 252 -5.79 7.52 17.91
N VAL A 253 -5.96 7.35 16.60
CA VAL A 253 -4.90 7.36 15.61
C VAL A 253 -5.12 8.41 14.52
N VAL A 254 -6.05 9.37 14.70
CA VAL A 254 -6.39 10.37 13.66
C VAL A 254 -5.73 11.73 13.93
N ALA A 255 -5.30 12.38 12.85
CA ALA A 255 -4.81 13.75 12.82
C ALA A 255 -5.92 14.72 12.36
N CYS A 256 -5.68 16.02 12.47
CA CYS A 256 -6.66 17.06 12.11
C CYS A 256 -7.05 17.06 10.61
N ASP A 257 -6.17 16.53 9.76
CA ASP A 257 -6.38 16.39 8.31
C ASP A 257 -7.25 15.17 7.94
N GLY A 258 -7.75 14.41 8.93
CA GLY A 258 -8.54 13.20 8.72
C GLY A 258 -7.72 11.98 8.32
N MET A 259 -6.39 12.09 8.32
CA MET A 259 -5.46 10.98 8.07
C MET A 259 -4.95 10.39 9.39
N HIS A 260 -4.22 9.27 9.31
CA HIS A 260 -3.62 8.66 10.49
C HIS A 260 -2.47 9.52 11.06
N ASP A 261 -2.58 9.99 12.29
CA ASP A 261 -1.50 10.69 12.98
C ASP A 261 -0.29 9.75 13.19
N THR A 262 0.90 10.13 12.71
CA THR A 262 2.06 9.23 12.75
C THR A 262 2.61 9.04 14.15
N GLY A 263 2.50 10.04 15.03
CA GLY A 263 2.92 9.93 16.43
C GLY A 263 2.01 9.00 17.21
N LYS A 264 0.68 9.19 17.09
CA LYS A 264 -0.31 8.34 17.75
C LYS A 264 -0.27 6.91 17.22
N LEU A 265 -0.28 6.74 15.89
CA LEU A 265 -0.18 5.42 15.26
C LEU A 265 1.13 4.73 15.66
N GLY A 266 2.25 5.45 15.67
CA GLY A 266 3.54 4.95 16.12
C GLY A 266 3.50 4.43 17.55
N GLY A 267 2.86 5.17 18.47
CA GLY A 267 2.67 4.72 19.85
C GLY A 267 1.90 3.40 19.97
N VAL A 268 0.84 3.23 19.17
CA VAL A 268 0.07 1.97 19.12
C VAL A 268 0.91 0.82 18.55
N LEU A 269 1.58 1.05 17.41
CA LEU A 269 2.42 0.04 16.78
C LEU A 269 3.59 -0.38 17.68
N CYS A 270 4.19 0.56 18.41
CA CYS A 270 5.25 0.31 19.37
C CYS A 270 4.80 -0.63 20.49
N GLN A 271 3.57 -0.48 21.00
CA GLN A 271 3.00 -1.38 22.01
C GLN A 271 2.69 -2.79 21.48
N LEU A 272 2.37 -2.91 20.19
CA LEU A 272 2.05 -4.19 19.55
C LEU A 272 3.30 -4.96 19.09
N LEU A 273 4.38 -4.24 18.80
CA LEU A 273 5.57 -4.78 18.12
C LEU A 273 6.77 -4.96 19.05
N ARG A 274 6.78 -4.36 20.24
CA ARG A 274 7.75 -4.65 21.30
C ARG A 274 7.22 -5.76 22.20
#